data_AF-A0AAU3FCF7-F1
#
_entry.id   AF-A0AAU3FCF7-F1
#
_cell.length_a   1.000
_cell.length_b   1.000
_cell.length_c   1.000
_cell.angle_alpha   90.00
_cell.angle_beta   90.00
_cell.angle_gamma   90.00
#
_symmetry.space_group_name_H-M   'P 1'
#
loop_
_entity.id
_entity.type
_entity.pdbx_description
1 polymer ?
#
loop_
_entity_poly.entity_id
_entity_poly.type
_entity_poly.pdbx_seq_one_letter_code
_entity_poly.pdbx_strand_id
1 'polypeptide(L)'
;MSSPCSGGNPYFVSQLLSLFGDTEQLHDPSAVRRKLTAIPSGVREVLRQRFATLPEGAEEILRICAVLGATVDVRLLEEIAGQSPATTVFLESAVHASLLYEDAHHPYLLHFSHALVRETLYGELGRAQRARLHAQVARILMTRAADLPQDIERIAHHAWEGARELTDDEVLPQLVRAAEKAELRLAYEQAELWLRRATDLVRSLPPGDPSAPAREQHLQTQLGQLLALTRGYGDADAEAALTRSRALNPLTGAADRPSVLWALCTAHMVSGRYEGSLQFSDRLGDLAEETQDPVAFLGSHYGRGIVRHTRGQLPQALAELEKAVSLADHFTDREGSRLARVFQHDPRVSCRSYDAFTHWLMGSVEQATQRRAELLALTDHDSRPSDRAFALYVDAVLAALEGDVATAERSSTLGVEVAGRYGLRYWRAMLEVCQGWSAAHSGHEERGITQIRSALTELRVSRTRIRLPLHLGFLAEAQHHAGRKDDARTTLRELLASVECRNEYVYLHERFPVTALRRKLLGTARVCSGGVR
;
A
#
# COMPACT_ATOMS: atom_id res chain seq x y z
N MET A 1 -32.30 -11.53 20.32
CA MET A 1 -32.59 -10.63 21.45
C MET A 1 -31.40 -9.71 21.61
N SER A 2 -31.69 -8.43 21.78
CA SER A 2 -30.87 -7.25 21.51
C SER A 2 -29.55 -7.20 22.31
N SER A 3 -28.44 -6.91 21.61
CA SER A 3 -27.18 -6.47 22.23
C SER A 3 -27.41 -5.19 23.05
N PRO A 4 -26.92 -5.07 24.29
CA PRO A 4 -26.96 -3.80 25.00
C PRO A 4 -25.89 -2.88 24.41
N CYS A 5 -26.34 -1.72 23.93
CA CYS A 5 -25.50 -0.59 23.57
C CYS A 5 -24.54 -0.23 24.72
N SER A 6 -23.33 0.19 24.33
CA SER A 6 -22.29 0.84 25.12
C SER A 6 -22.79 1.45 26.44
N GLY A 7 -22.33 0.88 27.55
CA GLY A 7 -22.63 1.31 28.90
C GLY A 7 -22.05 2.69 29.22
N GLY A 8 -22.80 3.74 28.91
CA GLY A 8 -22.68 5.01 29.62
C GLY A 8 -23.03 4.76 31.09
N ASN A 9 -22.03 4.73 31.97
CA ASN A 9 -22.26 4.61 33.41
C ASN A 9 -22.92 5.91 33.92
N PRO A 10 -24.18 5.89 34.42
CA PRO A 10 -24.86 7.07 34.94
C PRO A 10 -24.07 7.76 36.05
N TYR A 11 -23.26 7.00 36.79
CA TYR A 11 -22.36 7.51 37.82
C TYR A 11 -21.17 8.30 37.25
N PHE A 12 -20.70 7.93 36.05
CA PHE A 12 -19.62 8.64 35.35
C PHE A 12 -20.13 9.97 34.80
N VAL A 13 -21.38 10.00 34.32
CA VAL A 13 -22.08 11.24 33.96
C VAL A 13 -22.29 12.11 35.20
N SER A 14 -22.67 11.55 36.35
CA SER A 14 -22.83 12.34 37.58
C SER A 14 -21.52 12.89 38.15
N GLN A 15 -20.40 12.16 38.03
CA GLN A 15 -19.07 12.68 38.40
C GLN A 15 -18.53 13.70 37.40
N LEU A 16 -18.83 13.55 36.11
CA LEU A 16 -18.56 14.60 35.12
C LEU A 16 -19.34 15.87 35.45
N LEU A 17 -20.60 15.74 35.85
CA LEU A 17 -21.46 16.85 36.26
C LEU A 17 -20.99 17.51 37.57
N SER A 18 -20.45 16.75 38.53
CA SER A 18 -19.90 17.34 39.77
C SER A 18 -18.63 18.17 39.54
N LEU A 19 -17.87 17.89 38.47
CA LEU A 19 -16.74 18.73 38.03
C LEU A 19 -17.19 20.08 37.45
N PHE A 20 -18.46 20.25 37.09
CA PHE A 20 -18.96 21.51 36.54
C PHE A 20 -19.25 22.58 37.59
N GLY A 21 -19.37 22.25 38.88
CA GLY A 21 -19.78 23.21 39.93
C GLY A 21 -21.13 23.89 39.62
N ASP A 22 -21.51 24.88 40.41
CA ASP A 22 -22.79 25.59 40.22
C ASP A 22 -22.95 26.13 38.78
N THR A 23 -24.12 25.84 38.22
CA THR A 23 -24.52 26.05 36.81
C THR A 23 -24.60 27.52 36.39
N GLU A 24 -24.40 28.48 37.30
CA GLU A 24 -24.48 29.92 37.01
C GLU A 24 -23.29 30.49 36.22
N GLN A 25 -22.19 29.75 36.06
CA GLN A 25 -20.98 30.22 35.34
C GLN A 25 -20.86 29.75 33.88
N LEU A 26 -21.91 29.14 33.29
CA LEU A 26 -21.88 28.57 31.93
C LEU A 26 -22.13 29.58 30.79
N HIS A 27 -22.20 30.88 31.09
CA HIS A 27 -22.46 31.94 30.09
C HIS A 27 -21.21 32.43 29.32
N ASP A 28 -20.00 32.02 29.71
CA ASP A 28 -18.76 32.37 28.99
C ASP A 28 -18.23 31.18 28.15
N PRO A 29 -18.23 31.28 26.81
CA PRO A 29 -17.69 30.25 25.91
C PRO A 29 -16.23 29.88 26.19
N SER A 30 -15.43 30.82 26.72
CA SER A 30 -14.02 30.59 27.07
C SER A 30 -13.85 29.77 28.36
N ALA A 31 -14.79 29.91 29.31
CA ALA A 31 -14.85 29.13 30.54
C ALA A 31 -15.34 27.70 30.25
N VAL A 32 -16.32 27.54 29.36
CA VAL A 32 -16.78 26.24 28.88
C VAL A 32 -15.66 25.48 28.15
N ARG A 33 -14.91 26.15 27.27
CA ARG A 33 -13.77 25.52 26.56
C ARG A 33 -12.65 25.11 27.52
N ARG A 34 -12.33 25.93 28.53
CA ARG A 34 -11.36 25.59 29.59
C ARG A 34 -11.81 24.41 30.45
N LYS A 35 -13.09 24.35 30.84
CA LYS A 35 -13.66 23.20 31.57
C LYS A 35 -13.64 21.94 30.72
N LEU A 36 -14.02 22.01 29.43
CA LEU A 36 -13.96 20.88 28.49
C LEU A 36 -12.53 20.33 28.30
N THR A 37 -11.51 21.20 28.29
CA THR A 37 -10.10 20.77 28.28
C THR A 37 -9.61 20.24 29.64
N ALA A 38 -10.24 20.65 30.75
CA ALA A 38 -9.90 20.20 32.10
C ALA A 38 -10.63 18.90 32.50
N ILE A 39 -11.70 18.51 31.80
CA ILE A 39 -12.45 17.27 32.05
C ILE A 39 -11.55 16.03 31.95
N PRO A 40 -10.69 15.85 30.92
CA PRO A 40 -9.77 14.71 30.90
C PRO A 40 -8.82 14.66 32.10
N SER A 41 -8.33 15.81 32.57
CA SER A 41 -7.50 15.89 33.78
C SER A 41 -8.27 15.63 35.06
N GLY A 42 -9.50 16.15 35.19
CA GLY A 42 -10.36 15.92 36.36
C GLY A 42 -10.83 14.47 36.46
N VAL A 43 -11.15 13.85 35.32
CA VAL A 43 -11.49 12.42 35.27
C VAL A 43 -10.28 11.55 35.64
N ARG A 44 -9.07 11.88 35.17
CA ARG A 44 -7.85 11.18 35.57
C ARG A 44 -7.59 11.32 37.08
N GLU A 45 -7.85 12.48 37.66
CA GLU A 45 -7.69 12.69 39.11
C GLU A 45 -8.70 11.88 39.93
N VAL A 46 -9.95 11.81 39.49
CA VAL A 46 -10.97 10.94 40.10
C VAL A 46 -10.56 9.46 40.00
N LEU A 47 -10.00 9.04 38.87
CA LEU A 47 -9.49 7.68 38.70
C LEU A 47 -8.32 7.41 39.66
N ARG A 48 -7.39 8.35 39.84
CA ARG A 48 -6.30 8.23 40.83
C ARG A 48 -6.81 8.08 42.25
N GLN A 49 -7.81 8.88 42.62
CA GLN A 49 -8.44 8.75 43.94
C GLN A 49 -9.07 7.36 44.14
N ARG A 50 -9.69 6.79 43.09
CA ARG A 50 -10.19 5.40 43.14
C ARG A 50 -9.06 4.39 43.26
N PHE A 51 -7.95 4.56 42.54
CA PHE A 51 -6.79 3.68 42.66
C PHE A 51 -6.23 3.69 44.09
N ALA A 52 -6.16 4.87 44.72
CA ALA A 52 -5.69 5.04 46.09
C ALA A 52 -6.59 4.37 47.16
N THR A 53 -7.83 3.99 46.82
CA THR A 53 -8.71 3.23 47.72
C THR A 53 -8.51 1.72 47.64
N LEU A 54 -7.72 1.23 46.69
CA LEU A 54 -7.44 -0.20 46.55
C LEU A 54 -6.42 -0.66 47.60
N PRO A 55 -6.40 -1.96 47.93
CA PRO A 55 -5.36 -2.53 48.80
C PRO A 55 -3.95 -2.26 48.28
N GLU A 56 -2.99 -2.13 49.20
CA GLU A 56 -1.57 -1.96 48.86
C GLU A 56 -1.10 -3.12 47.96
N GLY A 57 -0.51 -2.79 46.81
CA GLY A 57 -0.10 -3.75 45.77
C GLY A 57 -1.11 -3.96 44.63
N ALA A 58 -2.40 -3.63 44.81
CA ALA A 58 -3.41 -3.81 43.75
C ALA A 58 -3.17 -2.90 42.52
N GLU A 59 -2.68 -1.69 42.75
CA GLU A 59 -2.34 -0.75 41.68
C GLU A 59 -1.18 -1.25 40.81
N GLU A 60 -0.23 -2.01 41.39
CA GLU A 60 0.87 -2.61 40.65
C GLU A 60 0.36 -3.71 39.69
N ILE A 61 -0.54 -4.58 40.18
CA ILE A 61 -1.23 -5.57 39.32
C ILE A 61 -2.01 -4.88 38.21
N LEU A 62 -2.76 -3.82 38.52
CA LEU A 62 -3.53 -3.06 37.52
C LEU A 62 -2.64 -2.37 36.48
N ARG A 63 -1.44 -1.94 36.85
CA ARG A 63 -0.45 -1.43 35.90
C ARG A 63 0.08 -2.52 34.97
N ILE A 64 0.30 -3.75 35.47
CA ILE A 64 0.64 -4.90 34.62
C ILE A 64 -0.53 -5.20 33.65
N CYS A 65 -1.76 -5.24 34.14
CA CYS A 65 -2.97 -5.36 33.32
C CYS A 65 -3.02 -4.29 32.23
N ALA A 66 -2.68 -3.04 32.56
CA ALA A 66 -2.71 -1.94 31.61
C ALA A 66 -1.69 -2.12 30.46
N VAL A 67 -0.53 -2.74 30.75
CA VAL A 67 0.44 -3.14 29.73
C VAL A 67 -0.10 -4.27 28.87
N LEU A 68 -0.73 -5.30 29.46
CA LEU A 68 -1.26 -6.47 28.75
C LEU A 68 -2.27 -6.14 27.65
N GLY A 69 -3.13 -5.14 27.88
CA GLY A 69 -4.07 -4.67 26.86
C GLY A 69 -5.43 -4.30 27.43
N ALA A 70 -6.39 -4.05 26.53
CA ALA A 70 -7.78 -3.80 26.92
C ALA A 70 -8.47 -5.05 27.50
N THR A 71 -8.06 -6.21 27.00
CA THR A 71 -8.43 -7.54 27.49
C THR A 71 -7.22 -8.19 28.13
N VAL A 72 -7.39 -8.69 29.34
CA VAL A 72 -6.34 -9.25 30.19
C VAL A 72 -6.60 -10.74 30.35
N ASP A 73 -5.68 -11.56 29.85
CA ASP A 73 -5.63 -12.98 30.15
C ASP A 73 -5.02 -13.17 31.54
N VAL A 74 -5.82 -13.65 32.49
CA VAL A 74 -5.41 -13.87 33.89
C VAL A 74 -4.22 -14.81 33.97
N ARG A 75 -4.14 -15.82 33.10
CA ARG A 75 -3.00 -16.74 33.08
C ARG A 75 -1.72 -16.01 32.69
N LEU A 76 -1.79 -15.08 31.75
CA LEU A 76 -0.65 -14.28 31.32
C LEU A 76 -0.21 -13.31 32.42
N LEU A 77 -1.17 -12.70 33.11
CA LEU A 77 -0.91 -11.84 34.26
C LEU A 77 -0.20 -12.60 35.38
N GLU A 78 -0.66 -13.80 35.73
CA GLU A 78 -0.06 -14.62 36.79
C GLU A 78 1.38 -15.05 36.48
N GLU A 79 1.72 -15.30 35.21
CA GLU A 79 3.11 -15.57 34.82
C GLU A 79 4.03 -14.33 34.96
N ILE A 80 3.46 -13.13 34.94
CA ILE A 80 4.22 -11.88 35.07
C ILE A 80 4.36 -11.45 36.53
N ALA A 81 3.24 -11.43 37.24
CA ALA A 81 3.13 -10.97 38.62
C ALA A 81 3.51 -12.06 39.65
N GLY A 82 3.62 -13.32 39.22
CA GLY A 82 3.75 -14.47 40.08
C GLY A 82 2.39 -14.99 40.56
N GLN A 83 2.30 -16.32 40.71
CA GLN A 83 1.14 -16.98 41.29
C GLN A 83 1.13 -16.76 42.80
N SER A 84 0.33 -15.81 43.25
CA SER A 84 0.13 -15.52 44.67
C SER A 84 -1.37 -15.35 44.95
N PRO A 85 -1.90 -15.88 46.08
CA PRO A 85 -3.26 -15.59 46.52
C PRO A 85 -3.56 -14.09 46.59
N ALA A 86 -2.54 -13.26 46.81
CA ALA A 86 -2.67 -11.80 46.80
C ALA A 86 -3.11 -11.26 45.42
N THR A 87 -2.62 -11.82 44.32
CA THR A 87 -2.98 -11.40 42.95
C THR A 87 -4.47 -11.58 42.70
N THR A 88 -5.05 -12.71 43.13
CA THR A 88 -6.49 -12.97 43.02
C THR A 88 -7.31 -11.95 43.84
N VAL A 89 -6.92 -11.70 45.09
CA VAL A 89 -7.57 -10.70 45.96
C VAL A 89 -7.52 -9.28 45.36
N PHE A 90 -6.39 -8.92 44.73
CA PHE A 90 -6.24 -7.63 44.06
C PHE A 90 -7.14 -7.50 42.82
N LEU A 91 -7.28 -8.56 42.02
CA LEU A 91 -8.20 -8.58 40.87
C LEU A 91 -9.67 -8.50 41.32
N GLU A 92 -10.06 -9.25 42.35
CA GLU A 92 -11.40 -9.19 42.94
C GLU A 92 -11.71 -7.78 43.45
N SER A 93 -10.74 -7.13 44.10
CA SER A 93 -10.86 -5.74 44.57
C SER A 93 -11.05 -4.76 43.40
N ALA A 94 -10.34 -4.97 42.29
CA ALA A 94 -10.48 -4.13 41.09
C ALA A 94 -11.83 -4.34 40.38
N VAL A 95 -12.36 -5.56 40.37
CA VAL A 95 -13.71 -5.86 39.87
C VAL A 95 -14.78 -5.22 40.75
N HIS A 96 -14.64 -5.34 42.08
CA HIS A 96 -15.54 -4.68 43.03
C HIS A 96 -15.54 -3.16 42.88
N ALA A 97 -14.36 -2.57 42.65
CA ALA A 97 -14.20 -1.14 42.35
C ALA A 97 -14.68 -0.73 40.94
N SER A 98 -15.23 -1.67 40.15
CA SER A 98 -15.70 -1.46 38.77
C SER A 98 -14.61 -0.91 37.84
N LEU A 99 -13.35 -1.28 38.08
CA LEU A 99 -12.21 -0.95 37.22
C LEU A 99 -11.98 -2.03 36.17
N LEU A 100 -12.26 -3.29 36.54
CA LEU A 100 -12.26 -4.45 35.66
C LEU A 100 -13.63 -5.15 35.70
N TYR A 101 -13.93 -5.96 34.69
CA TYR A 101 -15.05 -6.90 34.71
C TYR A 101 -14.67 -8.22 34.04
N GLU A 102 -15.32 -9.31 34.46
CA GLU A 102 -15.11 -10.65 33.90
C GLU A 102 -15.85 -10.82 32.56
N ASP A 103 -15.21 -11.49 31.61
CA ASP A 103 -15.85 -11.86 30.35
C ASP A 103 -16.92 -12.94 30.59
N ALA A 104 -18.15 -12.69 30.12
CA ALA A 104 -19.28 -13.58 30.33
C ALA A 104 -19.12 -14.97 29.67
N HIS A 105 -18.24 -15.09 28.66
CA HIS A 105 -18.04 -16.32 27.90
C HIS A 105 -16.66 -16.95 28.15
N HIS A 106 -15.72 -16.22 28.75
CA HIS A 106 -14.35 -16.67 28.96
C HIS A 106 -13.88 -16.35 30.39
N PRO A 107 -13.96 -17.32 31.33
CA PRO A 107 -13.69 -17.08 32.76
C PRO A 107 -12.24 -16.68 33.09
N TYR A 108 -11.33 -16.72 32.12
CA TYR A 108 -9.93 -16.31 32.28
C TYR A 108 -9.61 -14.95 31.64
N LEU A 109 -10.62 -14.27 31.09
CA LEU A 109 -10.47 -12.95 30.48
C LEU A 109 -11.14 -11.88 31.35
N LEU A 110 -10.37 -10.85 31.68
CA LEU A 110 -10.86 -9.62 32.30
C LEU A 110 -10.79 -8.48 31.29
N HIS A 111 -11.68 -7.51 31.42
CA HIS A 111 -11.71 -6.32 30.58
C HIS A 111 -11.69 -5.07 31.44
N PHE A 112 -10.99 -4.03 30.97
CA PHE A 112 -11.12 -2.72 31.59
C PHE A 112 -12.53 -2.17 31.37
N SER A 113 -13.15 -1.66 32.44
CA SER A 113 -14.49 -1.05 32.36
C SER A 113 -14.53 0.16 31.42
N HIS A 114 -13.40 0.85 31.26
CA HIS A 114 -13.24 1.94 30.29
C HIS A 114 -11.79 2.06 29.82
N ALA A 115 -11.59 2.45 28.55
CA ALA A 115 -10.26 2.67 27.97
C ALA A 115 -9.42 3.68 28.79
N LEU A 116 -10.07 4.72 29.31
CA LEU A 116 -9.41 5.75 30.13
C LEU A 116 -8.85 5.22 31.46
N VAL A 117 -9.43 4.16 32.04
CA VAL A 117 -8.86 3.51 33.25
C VAL A 117 -7.49 2.95 32.92
N ARG A 118 -7.42 2.15 31.85
CA ARG A 118 -6.17 1.61 31.32
C ARG A 118 -5.18 2.70 30.95
N GLU A 119 -5.61 3.72 30.21
CA GLU A 119 -4.72 4.82 29.79
C GLU A 119 -4.14 5.59 30.97
N THR A 120 -4.90 5.76 32.05
CA THR A 120 -4.43 6.45 33.26
C THR A 120 -3.36 5.62 33.95
N LEU A 121 -3.62 4.32 34.21
CA LEU A 121 -2.67 3.39 34.81
C LEU A 121 -1.40 3.22 33.96
N TYR A 122 -1.56 3.03 32.64
CA TYR A 122 -0.44 2.93 31.72
C TYR A 122 0.36 4.24 31.69
N GLY A 123 -0.34 5.38 31.70
CA GLY A 123 0.19 6.74 31.72
C GLY A 123 1.13 7.03 32.88
N GLU A 124 0.91 6.40 34.03
CA GLU A 124 1.72 6.57 35.25
C GLU A 124 3.02 5.76 35.25
N LEU A 125 3.11 4.72 34.43
CA LEU A 125 4.34 3.94 34.29
C LEU A 125 5.45 4.80 33.66
N GLY A 126 6.60 4.88 34.32
CA GLY A 126 7.80 5.47 33.76
C GLY A 126 8.32 4.68 32.56
N ARG A 127 9.08 5.33 31.66
CA ARG A 127 9.58 4.71 30.40
C ARG A 127 10.31 3.38 30.62
N ALA A 128 11.20 3.31 31.62
CA ALA A 128 11.97 2.10 31.93
C ALA A 128 11.08 0.97 32.50
N GLN A 129 10.04 1.30 33.26
CA GLN A 129 9.12 0.29 33.79
C GLN A 129 8.21 -0.26 32.68
N ARG A 130 7.72 0.60 31.78
CA ARG A 130 6.98 0.16 30.58
C ARG A 130 7.82 -0.79 29.75
N ALA A 131 9.06 -0.40 29.42
CA ALA A 131 9.95 -1.24 28.63
C ALA A 131 10.18 -2.62 29.27
N ARG A 132 10.44 -2.67 30.59
CA ARG A 132 10.61 -3.94 31.32
C ARG A 132 9.37 -4.81 31.29
N LEU A 133 8.20 -4.25 31.56
CA LEU A 133 6.94 -5.00 31.52
C LEU A 133 6.62 -5.49 30.10
N HIS A 134 6.75 -4.64 29.08
CA HIS A 134 6.54 -5.05 27.69
C HIS A 134 7.52 -6.16 27.26
N ALA A 135 8.80 -6.07 27.65
CA ALA A 135 9.79 -7.11 27.37
C ALA A 135 9.45 -8.45 28.05
N GLN A 136 8.99 -8.42 29.30
CA GLN A 136 8.55 -9.62 30.02
C GLN A 136 7.34 -10.27 29.34
N VAL A 137 6.34 -9.46 28.96
CA VAL A 137 5.18 -9.93 28.19
C VAL A 137 5.62 -10.56 26.88
N ALA A 138 6.48 -9.88 26.11
CA ALA A 138 6.97 -10.38 24.83
C ALA A 138 7.62 -11.77 24.96
N ARG A 139 8.54 -11.94 25.92
CA ARG A 139 9.23 -13.22 26.15
C ARG A 139 8.25 -14.35 26.49
N ILE A 140 7.29 -14.10 27.37
CA ILE A 140 6.27 -15.10 27.73
C ILE A 140 5.44 -15.49 26.50
N LEU A 141 5.02 -14.52 25.70
CA LEU A 141 4.23 -14.80 24.48
C LEU A 141 5.03 -15.56 23.43
N MET A 142 6.32 -15.25 23.28
CA MET A 142 7.23 -16.01 22.41
C MET A 142 7.35 -17.47 22.87
N THR A 143 7.31 -17.75 24.19
CA THR A 143 7.36 -19.13 24.72
C THR A 143 6.03 -19.88 24.55
N ARG A 144 4.89 -19.23 24.81
CA ARG A 144 3.58 -19.90 24.89
C ARG A 144 3.09 -20.47 23.57
N ALA A 145 3.24 -19.72 22.47
CA ALA A 145 2.90 -20.18 21.14
C ALA A 145 3.31 -19.14 20.09
N ALA A 146 4.61 -19.04 19.80
CA ALA A 146 5.14 -18.09 18.83
C ALA A 146 4.45 -18.15 17.45
N ASP A 147 3.79 -19.26 17.10
CA ASP A 147 3.26 -19.56 15.76
C ASP A 147 1.75 -19.50 15.63
N LEU A 148 1.02 -19.17 16.70
CA LEU A 148 -0.39 -18.85 16.51
C LEU A 148 -0.46 -17.58 15.64
N PRO A 149 -1.31 -17.57 14.58
CA PRO A 149 -1.92 -16.33 14.09
C PRO A 149 -2.60 -15.63 15.29
N GLN A 150 -3.38 -14.56 15.22
CA GLN A 150 -3.79 -13.84 16.46
C GLN A 150 -2.63 -13.23 17.31
N ASP A 151 -1.63 -13.98 17.79
CA ASP A 151 -0.61 -13.49 18.75
C ASP A 151 0.61 -12.82 18.10
N ILE A 152 0.95 -13.13 16.84
CA ILE A 152 2.11 -12.54 16.13
C ILE A 152 2.19 -11.01 16.25
N GLU A 153 1.08 -10.28 16.03
CA GLU A 153 1.06 -8.81 16.11
C GLU A 153 1.19 -8.32 17.55
N ARG A 154 0.61 -9.05 18.51
CA ARG A 154 0.71 -8.75 19.94
C ARG A 154 2.16 -8.91 20.40
N ILE A 155 2.82 -9.99 20.00
CA ILE A 155 4.25 -10.24 20.26
C ILE A 155 5.09 -9.10 19.69
N ALA A 156 4.90 -8.73 18.42
CA ALA A 156 5.65 -7.65 17.79
C ALA A 156 5.44 -6.29 18.48
N HIS A 157 4.22 -6.00 18.93
CA HIS A 157 3.92 -4.80 19.70
C HIS A 157 4.69 -4.76 21.03
N HIS A 158 4.60 -5.83 21.84
CA HIS A 158 5.32 -5.87 23.11
C HIS A 158 6.85 -5.91 22.92
N ALA A 159 7.34 -6.60 21.89
CA ALA A 159 8.77 -6.62 21.58
C ALA A 159 9.29 -5.22 21.20
N TRP A 160 8.54 -4.46 20.40
CA TRP A 160 8.90 -3.09 20.03
C TRP A 160 8.91 -2.14 21.23
N GLU A 161 7.84 -2.12 22.03
CA GLU A 161 7.75 -1.25 23.22
C GLU A 161 8.77 -1.66 24.30
N GLY A 162 9.15 -2.93 24.34
CA GLY A 162 10.15 -3.51 25.22
C GLY A 162 11.59 -3.48 24.68
N ALA A 163 11.84 -2.91 23.50
CA ALA A 163 13.12 -3.06 22.79
C ALA A 163 14.35 -2.60 23.58
N ARG A 164 14.20 -1.73 24.60
CA ARG A 164 15.30 -1.32 25.48
C ARG A 164 15.80 -2.41 26.43
N GLU A 165 15.00 -3.44 26.66
CA GLU A 165 15.24 -4.53 27.62
C GLU A 165 15.35 -5.90 26.92
N LEU A 166 15.22 -5.89 25.60
CA LEU A 166 15.36 -7.03 24.70
C LEU A 166 16.58 -6.81 23.80
N THR A 167 17.16 -7.89 23.31
CA THR A 167 18.19 -7.82 22.26
C THR A 167 17.55 -7.59 20.89
N ASP A 168 18.30 -7.03 19.94
CA ASP A 168 17.80 -6.85 18.57
C ASP A 168 17.43 -8.18 17.90
N ASP A 169 18.11 -9.27 18.29
CA ASP A 169 17.83 -10.63 17.83
C ASP A 169 16.51 -11.20 18.40
N GLU A 170 16.07 -10.72 19.57
CA GLU A 170 14.74 -11.03 20.10
C GLU A 170 13.64 -10.23 19.40
N VAL A 171 13.90 -8.96 19.07
CA VAL A 171 12.88 -8.02 18.56
C VAL A 171 12.67 -8.14 17.06
N LEU A 172 13.76 -8.09 16.28
CA LEU A 172 13.71 -7.97 14.83
C LEU A 172 12.87 -9.08 14.16
N PRO A 173 13.03 -10.38 14.50
CA PRO A 173 12.23 -11.43 13.88
C PRO A 173 10.73 -11.25 14.12
N GLN A 174 10.31 -10.70 15.26
CA GLN A 174 8.89 -10.52 15.55
C GLN A 174 8.27 -9.41 14.70
N LEU A 175 9.01 -8.32 14.48
CA LEU A 175 8.56 -7.23 13.61
C LEU A 175 8.40 -7.73 12.16
N VAL A 176 9.36 -8.51 11.66
CA VAL A 176 9.29 -9.10 10.31
C VAL A 176 8.09 -10.04 10.18
N ARG A 177 7.88 -10.95 11.15
CA ARG A 177 6.73 -11.87 11.15
C ARG A 177 5.39 -11.13 11.20
N ALA A 178 5.30 -10.04 11.94
CA ALA A 178 4.10 -9.22 11.99
C ALA A 178 3.86 -8.47 10.67
N ALA A 179 4.91 -8.01 9.99
CA ALA A 179 4.80 -7.48 8.64
C ALA A 179 4.27 -8.54 7.65
N GLU A 180 4.87 -9.73 7.64
CA GLU A 180 4.46 -10.83 6.75
C GLU A 180 3.01 -11.27 6.97
N LYS A 181 2.58 -11.39 8.23
CA LYS A 181 1.18 -11.69 8.56
C LYS A 181 0.23 -10.59 8.10
N ALA A 182 0.61 -9.32 8.27
CA ALA A 182 -0.18 -8.19 7.82
C ALA A 182 -0.30 -8.18 6.28
N GLU A 183 0.77 -8.49 5.54
CA GLU A 183 0.73 -8.67 4.09
C GLU A 183 -0.23 -9.80 3.67
N LEU A 184 -0.18 -10.96 4.33
CA LEU A 184 -1.09 -12.08 4.05
C LEU A 184 -2.57 -11.74 4.28
N ARG A 185 -2.86 -10.78 5.15
CA ARG A 185 -4.22 -10.27 5.42
C ARG A 185 -4.57 -9.03 4.60
N LEU A 186 -3.72 -8.62 3.67
CA LEU A 186 -3.86 -7.39 2.87
C LEU A 186 -3.91 -6.11 3.73
N ALA A 187 -3.42 -6.15 4.96
CA ALA A 187 -3.33 -5.03 5.89
C ALA A 187 -2.04 -4.24 5.65
N TYR A 188 -1.90 -3.67 4.46
CA TYR A 188 -0.63 -3.13 3.97
C TYR A 188 -0.07 -1.96 4.80
N GLU A 189 -0.92 -1.10 5.36
CA GLU A 189 -0.50 -0.01 6.24
C GLU A 189 0.19 -0.54 7.51
N GLN A 190 -0.34 -1.65 8.05
CA GLN A 190 0.21 -2.30 9.23
C GLN A 190 1.53 -3.01 8.90
N ALA A 191 1.65 -3.61 7.72
CA ALA A 191 2.89 -4.20 7.23
C ALA A 191 3.99 -3.14 7.09
N GLU A 192 3.67 -1.99 6.49
CA GLU A 192 4.61 -0.89 6.33
C GLU A 192 5.12 -0.38 7.68
N LEU A 193 4.23 -0.22 8.67
CA LEU A 193 4.61 0.20 10.02
C LEU A 193 5.67 -0.73 10.61
N TRP A 194 5.46 -2.04 10.52
CA TRP A 194 6.37 -3.04 11.09
C TRP A 194 7.72 -3.08 10.36
N LEU A 195 7.72 -3.01 9.02
CA LEU A 195 8.95 -2.97 8.23
C LEU A 195 9.78 -1.70 8.51
N ARG A 196 9.13 -0.54 8.69
CA ARG A 196 9.82 0.70 9.05
C ARG A 196 10.44 0.61 10.44
N ARG A 197 9.71 0.10 11.44
CA ARG A 197 10.24 -0.15 12.78
C ARG A 197 11.44 -1.09 12.77
N ALA A 198 11.35 -2.19 12.02
CA ALA A 198 12.45 -3.12 11.82
C ALA A 198 13.68 -2.45 11.17
N THR A 199 13.45 -1.59 10.17
CA THR A 199 14.52 -0.85 9.49
C THR A 199 15.20 0.14 10.43
N ASP A 200 14.42 0.85 11.25
CA ASP A 200 14.95 1.79 12.23
C ASP A 200 15.76 1.08 13.32
N LEU A 201 15.32 -0.11 13.75
CA LEU A 201 16.08 -0.95 14.68
C LEU A 201 17.45 -1.33 14.10
N VAL A 202 17.49 -1.83 12.87
CA VAL A 202 18.74 -2.21 12.19
C VAL A 202 19.67 -1.00 11.99
N ARG A 203 19.12 0.19 11.70
CA ARG A 203 19.91 1.43 11.57
C ARG A 203 20.50 1.91 12.90
N SER A 204 19.92 1.50 14.03
CA SER A 204 20.40 1.86 15.36
C SER A 204 21.48 0.92 15.90
N LEU A 205 21.79 -0.18 15.19
CA LEU A 205 22.85 -1.09 15.55
C LEU A 205 24.23 -0.39 15.61
N PRO A 206 25.17 -0.90 16.42
CA PRO A 206 26.50 -0.31 16.52
C PRO A 206 27.20 -0.20 15.15
N PRO A 207 27.91 0.91 14.88
CA PRO A 207 28.69 1.05 13.67
C PRO A 207 29.68 -0.11 13.51
N GLY A 208 29.65 -0.80 12.37
CA GLY A 208 30.51 -1.94 12.10
C GLY A 208 29.93 -3.31 12.45
N ASP A 209 28.67 -3.39 12.91
CA ASP A 209 27.98 -4.68 13.06
C ASP A 209 27.96 -5.43 11.70
N PRO A 210 28.55 -6.64 11.62
CA PRO A 210 28.68 -7.38 10.36
C PRO A 210 27.33 -7.91 9.83
N SER A 211 26.31 -8.02 10.68
CA SER A 211 24.98 -8.49 10.31
C SER A 211 24.09 -7.37 9.77
N ALA A 212 24.38 -6.11 10.10
CA ALA A 212 23.54 -4.97 9.76
C ALA A 212 23.32 -4.80 8.24
N PRO A 213 24.33 -4.92 7.34
CA PRO A 213 24.10 -4.78 5.90
C PRO A 213 23.12 -5.83 5.34
N ALA A 214 23.24 -7.08 5.77
CA ALA A 214 22.38 -8.16 5.30
C ALA A 214 20.93 -8.00 5.80
N ARG A 215 20.77 -7.61 7.07
CA ARG A 215 19.46 -7.32 7.68
C ARG A 215 18.79 -6.12 7.01
N GLU A 216 19.53 -5.03 6.82
CA GLU A 216 19.02 -3.83 6.14
C GLU A 216 18.61 -4.17 4.70
N GLN A 217 19.43 -4.90 3.97
CA GLN A 217 19.13 -5.30 2.60
C GLN A 217 17.80 -6.09 2.50
N HIS A 218 17.58 -7.04 3.40
CA HIS A 218 16.35 -7.84 3.42
C HIS A 218 15.12 -6.95 3.65
N LEU A 219 15.17 -6.09 4.67
CA LEU A 219 14.06 -5.19 5.03
C LEU A 219 13.76 -4.16 3.93
N GLN A 220 14.79 -3.57 3.33
CA GLN A 220 14.64 -2.61 2.23
C GLN A 220 14.02 -3.26 0.99
N THR A 221 14.31 -4.55 0.75
CA THR A 221 13.66 -5.30 -0.34
C THR A 221 12.17 -5.44 -0.10
N GLN A 222 11.77 -5.90 1.10
CA GLN A 222 10.36 -6.07 1.47
C GLN A 222 9.62 -4.73 1.46
N LEU A 223 10.19 -3.69 2.08
CA LEU A 223 9.58 -2.36 2.14
C LEU A 223 9.39 -1.76 0.73
N GLY A 224 10.41 -1.85 -0.12
CA GLY A 224 10.33 -1.35 -1.48
C GLY A 224 9.25 -2.04 -2.33
N GLN A 225 9.10 -3.36 -2.19
CA GLN A 225 8.07 -4.13 -2.88
C GLN A 225 6.66 -3.77 -2.38
N LEU A 226 6.47 -3.66 -1.07
CA LEU A 226 5.19 -3.26 -0.46
C LEU A 226 4.76 -1.85 -0.88
N LEU A 227 5.69 -0.89 -0.89
CA LEU A 227 5.41 0.48 -1.29
C LEU A 227 5.06 0.58 -2.78
N ALA A 228 5.78 -0.13 -3.65
CA ALA A 228 5.47 -0.19 -5.08
C ALA A 228 4.06 -0.74 -5.34
N LEU A 229 3.64 -1.77 -4.60
CA LEU A 229 2.30 -2.37 -4.72
C LEU A 229 1.19 -1.38 -4.32
N THR A 230 1.40 -0.63 -3.23
CA THR A 230 0.33 0.17 -2.59
C THR A 230 0.26 1.61 -3.08
N ARG A 231 1.41 2.23 -3.38
CA ARG A 231 1.54 3.64 -3.80
C ARG A 231 1.84 3.79 -5.29
N GLY A 232 2.18 2.69 -5.95
CA GLY A 232 2.51 2.64 -7.37
C GLY A 232 4.01 2.45 -7.60
N TYR A 233 4.33 1.80 -8.71
CA TYR A 233 5.70 1.40 -9.04
C TYR A 233 6.69 2.57 -9.18
N GLY A 234 6.21 3.77 -9.50
CA GLY A 234 7.04 4.99 -9.62
C GLY A 234 7.25 5.76 -8.31
N ASP A 235 6.74 5.25 -7.19
CA ASP A 235 6.86 5.90 -5.88
C ASP A 235 8.33 6.07 -5.46
N ALA A 236 8.64 7.25 -4.92
CA ALA A 236 10.01 7.64 -4.59
C ALA A 236 10.59 6.81 -3.44
N ASP A 237 9.77 6.51 -2.43
CA ASP A 237 10.20 5.75 -1.27
C ASP A 237 10.40 4.27 -1.65
N ALA A 238 9.53 3.74 -2.52
CA ALA A 238 9.68 2.40 -3.08
C ALA A 238 11.01 2.25 -3.83
N GLU A 239 11.29 3.17 -4.76
CA GLU A 239 12.53 3.18 -5.55
C GLU A 239 13.76 3.36 -4.67
N ALA A 240 13.70 4.26 -3.67
CA ALA A 240 14.81 4.49 -2.74
C ALA A 240 15.14 3.24 -1.92
N ALA A 241 14.13 2.52 -1.42
CA ALA A 241 14.31 1.28 -0.67
C ALA A 241 14.95 0.19 -1.54
N LEU A 242 14.46 -0.04 -2.76
CA LEU A 242 15.02 -1.03 -3.67
C LEU A 242 16.45 -0.68 -4.11
N THR A 243 16.71 0.60 -4.36
CA THR A 243 18.05 1.10 -4.70
C THR A 243 19.02 0.89 -3.54
N ARG A 244 18.58 1.17 -2.30
CA ARG A 244 19.36 0.91 -1.09
C ARG A 244 19.65 -0.58 -0.92
N SER A 245 18.66 -1.44 -1.10
CA SER A 245 18.84 -2.89 -1.05
C SER A 245 19.94 -3.36 -2.02
N ARG A 246 19.88 -2.91 -3.28
CA ARG A 246 20.90 -3.27 -4.28
C ARG A 246 22.27 -2.66 -3.98
N ALA A 247 22.33 -1.42 -3.48
CA ALA A 247 23.59 -0.76 -3.13
C ALA A 247 24.36 -1.49 -2.01
N LEU A 248 23.68 -2.33 -1.22
CA LEU A 248 24.28 -3.17 -0.18
C LEU A 248 24.92 -4.46 -0.72
N ASN A 249 24.70 -4.84 -1.98
CA ASN A 249 25.25 -6.06 -2.59
C ASN A 249 26.77 -6.25 -2.40
N PRO A 250 27.62 -5.22 -2.62
CA PRO A 250 29.07 -5.37 -2.43
C PRO A 250 29.46 -5.64 -0.98
N LEU A 251 28.68 -5.13 -0.01
CA LEU A 251 28.94 -5.29 1.42
C LEU A 251 28.47 -6.66 1.93
N THR A 252 27.44 -7.23 1.31
CA THR A 252 26.90 -8.55 1.69
C THR A 252 27.49 -9.68 0.85
N GLY A 253 28.31 -9.39 -0.16
CA GLY A 253 28.76 -10.36 -1.16
C GLY A 253 27.61 -10.96 -1.98
N ALA A 254 26.45 -10.30 -2.02
CA ALA A 254 25.27 -10.81 -2.72
C ALA A 254 25.30 -10.42 -4.20
N ALA A 255 24.84 -11.33 -5.07
CA ALA A 255 24.59 -11.01 -6.47
C ALA A 255 23.33 -10.15 -6.64
N ASP A 256 23.17 -9.54 -7.82
CA ASP A 256 21.92 -8.88 -8.19
C ASP A 256 20.76 -9.88 -8.16
N ARG A 257 19.67 -9.51 -7.47
CA ARG A 257 18.46 -10.32 -7.40
C ARG A 257 17.53 -9.95 -8.56
N PRO A 258 17.06 -10.92 -9.38
CA PRO A 258 16.12 -10.64 -10.47
C PRO A 258 14.88 -9.86 -10.02
N SER A 259 14.34 -10.17 -8.84
CA SER A 259 13.17 -9.48 -8.30
C SER A 259 13.41 -8.00 -7.98
N VAL A 260 14.60 -7.64 -7.49
CA VAL A 260 14.96 -6.23 -7.21
C VAL A 260 15.24 -5.49 -8.51
N LEU A 261 15.95 -6.11 -9.45
CA LEU A 261 16.20 -5.54 -10.77
C LEU A 261 14.90 -5.31 -11.54
N TRP A 262 13.97 -6.26 -11.50
CA TRP A 262 12.65 -6.11 -12.10
C TRP A 262 11.89 -4.93 -11.48
N ALA A 263 11.82 -4.84 -10.15
CA ALA A 263 11.12 -3.75 -9.49
C ALA A 263 11.71 -2.37 -9.83
N LEU A 264 13.04 -2.24 -9.92
CA LEU A 264 13.71 -1.02 -10.38
C LEU A 264 13.45 -0.74 -11.87
N CYS A 265 13.44 -1.77 -12.71
CA CYS A 265 13.05 -1.68 -14.12
C CYS A 265 11.64 -1.09 -14.25
N THR A 266 10.68 -1.65 -13.50
CA THR A 266 9.29 -1.16 -13.50
C THR A 266 9.19 0.27 -12.97
N ALA A 267 9.92 0.62 -11.92
CA ALA A 267 9.92 1.99 -11.37
C ALA A 267 10.39 3.02 -12.40
N HIS A 268 11.48 2.73 -13.11
CA HIS A 268 12.00 3.57 -14.18
C HIS A 268 11.01 3.65 -15.35
N MET A 269 10.44 2.52 -15.77
CA MET A 269 9.46 2.45 -16.84
C MET A 269 8.21 3.27 -16.53
N VAL A 270 7.63 3.09 -15.34
CA VAL A 270 6.43 3.79 -14.90
C VAL A 270 6.67 5.30 -14.74
N SER A 271 7.88 5.69 -14.35
CA SER A 271 8.28 7.09 -14.21
C SER A 271 8.71 7.77 -15.52
N GLY A 272 8.73 7.03 -16.64
CA GLY A 272 9.13 7.51 -17.97
C GLY A 272 10.65 7.62 -18.18
N ARG A 273 11.46 6.97 -17.34
CA ARG A 273 12.94 6.87 -17.44
C ARG A 273 13.36 5.63 -18.24
N TYR A 274 12.95 5.58 -19.50
CA TYR A 274 13.07 4.39 -20.34
C TYR A 274 14.50 3.88 -20.57
N GLU A 275 15.50 4.78 -20.60
CA GLU A 275 16.91 4.37 -20.75
C GLU A 275 17.41 3.58 -19.54
N GLY A 276 17.09 4.04 -18.32
CA GLY A 276 17.43 3.28 -17.10
C GLY A 276 16.63 1.98 -16.99
N SER A 277 15.37 1.96 -17.45
CA SER A 277 14.59 0.72 -17.55
C SER A 277 15.24 -0.28 -18.52
N LEU A 278 15.76 0.19 -19.66
CA LEU A 278 16.47 -0.64 -20.62
C LEU A 278 17.75 -1.22 -20.02
N GLN A 279 18.54 -0.42 -19.29
CA GLN A 279 19.74 -0.91 -18.59
C GLN A 279 19.44 -2.05 -17.61
N PHE A 280 18.34 -1.96 -16.84
CA PHE A 280 17.93 -3.04 -15.95
C PHE A 280 17.39 -4.25 -16.72
N SER A 281 16.67 -4.04 -17.82
CA SER A 281 16.20 -5.12 -18.68
C SER A 281 17.36 -5.89 -19.32
N ASP A 282 18.42 -5.17 -19.71
CA ASP A 282 19.63 -5.78 -20.26
C ASP A 282 20.37 -6.61 -19.21
N ARG A 283 20.57 -6.07 -18.00
CA ARG A 283 21.17 -6.86 -16.91
C ARG A 283 20.32 -8.06 -16.52
N LEU A 284 18.98 -7.95 -16.56
CA LEU A 284 18.09 -9.10 -16.38
C LEU A 284 18.28 -10.14 -17.49
N GLY A 285 18.57 -9.72 -18.73
CA GLY A 285 18.92 -10.62 -19.83
C GLY A 285 20.20 -11.42 -19.53
N ASP A 286 21.28 -10.73 -19.16
CA ASP A 286 22.54 -11.38 -18.79
C ASP A 286 22.33 -12.38 -17.65
N LEU A 287 21.59 -11.96 -16.61
CA LEU A 287 21.30 -12.81 -15.46
C LEU A 287 20.41 -14.01 -15.81
N ALA A 288 19.51 -13.87 -16.79
CA ALA A 288 18.69 -14.98 -17.26
C ALA A 288 19.55 -16.07 -17.92
N GLU A 289 20.56 -15.68 -18.69
CA GLU A 289 21.53 -16.62 -19.28
C GLU A 289 22.35 -17.31 -18.18
N GLU A 290 22.83 -16.54 -17.19
CA GLU A 290 23.64 -17.02 -16.08
C GLU A 290 22.88 -18.00 -15.14
N THR A 291 21.63 -17.69 -14.82
CA THR A 291 20.90 -18.33 -13.69
C THR A 291 19.69 -19.15 -14.12
N GLN A 292 19.21 -18.97 -15.35
CA GLN A 292 17.94 -19.50 -15.85
C GLN A 292 16.71 -19.06 -15.00
N ASP A 293 16.81 -17.95 -14.25
CA ASP A 293 15.71 -17.48 -13.40
C ASP A 293 14.52 -16.95 -14.25
N PRO A 294 13.29 -17.45 -14.04
CA PRO A 294 12.10 -17.00 -14.75
C PRO A 294 11.81 -15.48 -14.68
N VAL A 295 12.08 -14.85 -13.53
CA VAL A 295 11.91 -13.39 -13.37
C VAL A 295 12.90 -12.64 -14.26
N ALA A 296 14.12 -13.15 -14.40
CA ALA A 296 15.15 -12.57 -15.25
C ALA A 296 14.73 -12.63 -16.73
N PHE A 297 14.27 -13.80 -17.21
CA PHE A 297 13.75 -13.97 -18.57
C PHE A 297 12.55 -13.04 -18.86
N LEU A 298 11.55 -13.07 -18.00
CA LEU A 298 10.33 -12.28 -18.16
C LEU A 298 10.62 -10.79 -18.11
N GLY A 299 11.39 -10.35 -17.11
CA GLY A 299 11.70 -8.93 -16.92
C GLY A 299 12.54 -8.34 -18.05
N SER A 300 13.44 -9.14 -18.64
CA SER A 300 14.24 -8.74 -19.80
C SER A 300 13.38 -8.49 -21.03
N HIS A 301 12.64 -9.50 -21.49
CA HIS A 301 11.82 -9.40 -22.71
C HIS A 301 10.68 -8.39 -22.56
N TYR A 302 9.98 -8.40 -21.42
CA TYR A 302 8.87 -7.48 -21.20
C TYR A 302 9.33 -6.02 -21.11
N GLY A 303 10.41 -5.74 -20.36
CA GLY A 303 10.97 -4.40 -20.25
C GLY A 303 11.48 -3.84 -21.58
N ARG A 304 12.24 -4.64 -22.34
CA ARG A 304 12.69 -4.30 -23.71
C ARG A 304 11.50 -4.04 -24.64
N GLY A 305 10.50 -4.90 -24.60
CA GLY A 305 9.28 -4.78 -25.39
C GLY A 305 8.56 -3.44 -25.18
N ILE A 306 8.40 -3.02 -23.92
CA ILE A 306 7.75 -1.73 -23.61
C ILE A 306 8.59 -0.54 -24.06
N VAL A 307 9.91 -0.57 -23.86
CA VAL A 307 10.80 0.51 -24.31
C VAL A 307 10.73 0.64 -25.83
N ARG A 308 10.85 -0.47 -26.56
CA ARG A 308 10.75 -0.49 -28.03
C ARG A 308 9.39 -0.01 -28.51
N HIS A 309 8.30 -0.46 -27.88
CA HIS A 309 6.94 0.00 -28.16
C HIS A 309 6.85 1.51 -28.03
N THR A 310 7.32 2.04 -26.91
CA THR A 310 7.25 3.48 -26.59
C THR A 310 8.03 4.33 -27.60
N ARG A 311 9.13 3.79 -28.12
CA ARG A 311 9.96 4.42 -29.16
C ARG A 311 9.37 4.30 -30.57
N GLY A 312 8.25 3.59 -30.75
CA GLY A 312 7.62 3.35 -32.05
C GLY A 312 8.29 2.24 -32.88
N GLN A 313 9.18 1.45 -32.29
CA GLN A 313 9.84 0.30 -32.91
C GLN A 313 8.92 -0.93 -32.85
N LEU A 314 7.73 -0.82 -33.45
CA LEU A 314 6.62 -1.75 -33.23
C LEU A 314 6.95 -3.22 -33.61
N PRO A 315 7.61 -3.53 -34.75
CA PRO A 315 7.94 -4.92 -35.07
C PRO A 315 8.90 -5.55 -34.06
N GLN A 316 9.93 -4.82 -33.62
CA GLN A 316 10.86 -5.31 -32.61
C GLN A 316 10.21 -5.40 -31.23
N ALA A 317 9.30 -4.47 -30.91
CA ALA A 317 8.52 -4.53 -29.68
C ALA A 317 7.64 -5.78 -29.65
N LEU A 318 6.96 -6.09 -30.76
CA LEU A 318 6.08 -7.25 -30.85
C LEU A 318 6.86 -8.55 -30.65
N ALA A 319 8.02 -8.72 -31.29
CA ALA A 319 8.85 -9.91 -31.11
C ALA A 319 9.26 -10.16 -29.65
N GLU A 320 9.62 -9.09 -28.92
CA GLU A 320 9.96 -9.18 -27.49
C GLU A 320 8.72 -9.51 -26.64
N LEU A 321 7.57 -8.89 -26.93
CA LEU A 321 6.33 -9.07 -26.19
C LEU A 321 5.72 -10.46 -26.41
N GLU A 322 5.70 -10.98 -27.63
CA GLU A 322 5.25 -12.34 -27.95
C GLU A 322 6.12 -13.38 -27.24
N LYS A 323 7.43 -13.14 -27.17
CA LYS A 323 8.36 -13.98 -26.41
C LYS A 323 8.05 -13.91 -24.91
N ALA A 324 7.81 -12.72 -24.37
CA ALA A 324 7.43 -12.54 -22.96
C ALA A 324 6.09 -13.24 -22.63
N VAL A 325 5.09 -13.15 -23.51
CA VAL A 325 3.80 -13.86 -23.36
C VAL A 325 4.02 -15.38 -23.32
N SER A 326 4.80 -15.91 -24.27
CA SER A 326 5.10 -17.36 -24.32
C SER A 326 5.83 -17.85 -23.06
N LEU A 327 6.78 -17.07 -22.56
CA LEU A 327 7.49 -17.36 -21.31
C LEU A 327 6.57 -17.27 -20.09
N ALA A 328 5.67 -16.28 -20.07
CA ALA A 328 4.73 -16.08 -18.96
C ALA A 328 3.79 -17.28 -18.85
N ASP A 329 3.26 -17.78 -19.97
CA ASP A 329 2.44 -18.98 -19.97
C ASP A 329 3.24 -20.20 -19.49
N HIS A 330 4.45 -20.40 -20.02
CA HIS A 330 5.30 -21.53 -19.65
C HIS A 330 5.64 -21.58 -18.15
N PHE A 331 6.05 -20.45 -17.57
CA PHE A 331 6.48 -20.43 -16.18
C PHE A 331 5.32 -20.39 -15.19
N THR A 332 4.18 -19.80 -15.55
CA THR A 332 3.06 -19.63 -14.62
C THR A 332 2.38 -20.96 -14.29
N ASP A 333 2.43 -21.96 -15.19
CA ASP A 333 1.97 -23.33 -14.93
C ASP A 333 2.72 -24.01 -13.78
N ARG A 334 3.97 -23.59 -13.50
CA ARG A 334 4.84 -24.20 -12.47
C ARG A 334 5.11 -23.29 -11.27
N GLU A 335 5.19 -21.98 -11.49
CA GLU A 335 5.66 -21.00 -10.52
C GLU A 335 4.72 -19.79 -10.34
N GLY A 336 3.47 -19.90 -10.79
CA GLY A 336 2.57 -18.75 -10.91
C GLY A 336 2.37 -17.92 -9.65
N SER A 337 2.29 -18.54 -8.47
CA SER A 337 2.17 -17.81 -7.20
C SER A 337 3.44 -17.02 -6.83
N ARG A 338 4.63 -17.58 -7.11
CA ARG A 338 5.92 -16.90 -6.86
C ARG A 338 6.08 -15.71 -7.78
N LEU A 339 5.84 -15.92 -9.07
CA LEU A 339 5.98 -14.88 -10.09
C LEU A 339 5.00 -13.75 -9.87
N ALA A 340 3.73 -14.05 -9.58
CA ALA A 340 2.74 -13.02 -9.30
C ALA A 340 3.11 -12.14 -8.10
N ARG A 341 3.77 -12.70 -7.06
CA ARG A 341 4.25 -11.91 -5.92
C ARG A 341 5.38 -10.96 -6.34
N VAL A 342 6.33 -11.44 -7.15
CA VAL A 342 7.49 -10.62 -7.59
C VAL A 342 7.08 -9.53 -8.58
N PHE A 343 6.24 -9.88 -9.54
CA PHE A 343 5.72 -8.94 -10.53
C PHE A 343 4.61 -8.05 -9.96
N GLN A 344 4.05 -8.41 -8.79
CA GLN A 344 2.88 -7.80 -8.15
C GLN A 344 1.58 -7.92 -8.96
N HIS A 345 1.66 -8.62 -10.09
CA HIS A 345 0.60 -8.99 -11.00
C HIS A 345 0.96 -10.32 -11.67
N ASP A 346 -0.02 -11.05 -12.16
CA ASP A 346 0.24 -12.22 -13.01
C ASP A 346 1.01 -11.78 -14.28
N PRO A 347 2.22 -12.31 -14.56
CA PRO A 347 2.99 -11.92 -15.75
C PRO A 347 2.23 -12.15 -17.07
N ARG A 348 1.30 -13.11 -17.10
CA ARG A 348 0.44 -13.36 -18.27
C ARG A 348 -0.49 -12.19 -18.56
N VAL A 349 -0.87 -11.41 -17.53
CA VAL A 349 -1.66 -10.18 -17.68
C VAL A 349 -0.79 -9.05 -18.21
N SER A 350 0.35 -8.78 -17.57
CA SER A 350 1.19 -7.64 -17.93
C SER A 350 1.80 -7.76 -19.34
N CYS A 351 2.29 -8.95 -19.71
CA CYS A 351 2.87 -9.19 -21.03
C CYS A 351 1.83 -9.01 -22.15
N ARG A 352 0.61 -9.53 -21.95
CA ARG A 352 -0.49 -9.40 -22.91
C ARG A 352 -1.02 -7.97 -23.05
N SER A 353 -0.84 -7.11 -22.05
CA SER A 353 -1.28 -5.71 -22.13
C SER A 353 -0.60 -4.95 -23.27
N TYR A 354 0.74 -4.92 -23.29
CA TYR A 354 1.46 -4.19 -24.33
C TYR A 354 1.48 -4.94 -25.66
N ASP A 355 1.35 -6.27 -25.64
CA ASP A 355 1.12 -7.08 -26.84
C ASP A 355 -0.18 -6.64 -27.55
N ALA A 356 -1.29 -6.53 -26.81
CA ALA A 356 -2.57 -6.05 -27.34
C ALA A 356 -2.48 -4.63 -27.94
N PHE A 357 -1.85 -3.69 -27.23
CA PHE A 357 -1.64 -2.33 -27.74
C PHE A 357 -0.76 -2.31 -29.00
N THR A 358 0.26 -3.15 -29.06
CA THR A 358 1.19 -3.21 -30.21
C THR A 358 0.50 -3.80 -31.44
N HIS A 359 -0.27 -4.89 -31.28
CA HIS A 359 -1.09 -5.45 -32.35
C HIS A 359 -2.11 -4.43 -32.88
N TRP A 360 -2.80 -3.71 -31.99
CA TRP A 360 -3.75 -2.67 -32.39
C TRP A 360 -3.08 -1.56 -33.21
N LEU A 361 -1.90 -1.09 -32.78
CA LEU A 361 -1.13 -0.06 -33.50
C LEU A 361 -0.63 -0.53 -34.86
N MET A 362 -0.24 -1.80 -34.97
CA MET A 362 0.17 -2.40 -36.24
C MET A 362 -1.01 -2.71 -37.17
N GLY A 363 -2.24 -2.61 -36.67
CA GLY A 363 -3.46 -2.86 -37.44
C GLY A 363 -3.96 -4.29 -37.45
N SER A 364 -3.37 -5.15 -36.63
CA SER A 364 -3.83 -6.51 -36.40
C SER A 364 -5.02 -6.56 -35.44
N VAL A 365 -6.19 -6.11 -35.90
CA VAL A 365 -7.40 -5.96 -35.07
C VAL A 365 -7.86 -7.28 -34.45
N GLU A 366 -7.80 -8.38 -35.20
CA GLU A 366 -8.18 -9.71 -34.71
C GLU A 366 -7.31 -10.16 -33.53
N GLN A 367 -5.99 -9.98 -33.64
CA GLN A 367 -5.03 -10.35 -32.59
C GLN A 367 -5.20 -9.46 -31.36
N ALA A 368 -5.39 -8.15 -31.54
CA ALA A 368 -5.67 -7.24 -30.44
C ALA A 368 -6.97 -7.62 -29.69
N THR A 369 -8.02 -7.97 -30.44
CA THR A 369 -9.32 -8.41 -29.88
C THR A 369 -9.17 -9.73 -29.12
N GLN A 370 -8.44 -10.70 -29.68
CA GLN A 370 -8.15 -11.95 -29.01
C GLN A 370 -7.40 -11.73 -27.69
N ARG A 371 -6.36 -10.87 -27.68
CA ARG A 371 -5.62 -10.56 -26.45
C ARG A 371 -6.48 -9.88 -25.38
N ARG A 372 -7.41 -9.00 -25.76
CA ARG A 372 -8.38 -8.41 -24.84
C ARG A 372 -9.26 -9.49 -24.19
N ALA A 373 -9.79 -10.42 -25.00
CA ALA A 373 -10.62 -11.51 -24.51
C ALA A 373 -9.85 -12.44 -23.56
N GLU A 374 -8.60 -12.80 -23.91
CA GLU A 374 -7.71 -13.59 -23.06
C GLU A 374 -7.45 -12.90 -21.71
N LEU A 375 -7.19 -11.59 -21.70
CA LEU A 375 -6.96 -10.81 -20.48
C LEU A 375 -8.18 -10.80 -19.55
N LEU A 376 -9.37 -10.56 -20.10
CA LEU A 376 -10.61 -10.52 -19.33
C LEU A 376 -10.96 -11.90 -18.76
N ALA A 377 -10.76 -12.98 -19.53
CA ALA A 377 -10.99 -14.34 -19.07
C ALA A 377 -9.99 -14.77 -17.99
N LEU A 378 -8.70 -14.45 -18.17
CA LEU A 378 -7.63 -14.77 -17.23
C LEU A 378 -7.85 -14.15 -15.85
N THR A 379 -8.51 -13.00 -15.80
CA THR A 379 -8.71 -12.21 -14.58
C THR A 379 -10.12 -12.27 -14.03
N ASP A 380 -10.95 -13.20 -14.53
CA ASP A 380 -12.34 -13.36 -14.09
C ASP A 380 -12.43 -14.13 -12.75
N HIS A 381 -11.79 -13.57 -11.73
CA HIS A 381 -11.76 -14.09 -10.37
C HIS A 381 -11.50 -12.99 -9.34
N ASP A 382 -11.98 -13.16 -8.11
CA ASP A 382 -11.85 -12.13 -7.05
C ASP A 382 -10.52 -12.20 -6.28
N SER A 383 -9.70 -13.24 -6.50
CA SER A 383 -8.51 -13.51 -5.69
C SER A 383 -7.36 -12.51 -5.92
N ARG A 384 -7.37 -11.77 -7.04
CA ARG A 384 -6.34 -10.77 -7.38
C ARG A 384 -6.96 -9.53 -8.02
N PRO A 385 -7.42 -8.56 -7.19
CA PRO A 385 -8.10 -7.37 -7.69
C PRO A 385 -7.20 -6.45 -8.54
N SER A 386 -5.88 -6.46 -8.32
CA SER A 386 -4.93 -5.68 -9.15
C SER A 386 -4.88 -6.19 -10.59
N ASP A 387 -4.83 -7.51 -10.79
CA ASP A 387 -4.83 -8.13 -12.12
C ASP A 387 -6.11 -7.80 -12.88
N ARG A 388 -7.27 -7.89 -12.21
CA ARG A 388 -8.56 -7.53 -12.80
C ARG A 388 -8.65 -6.06 -13.17
N ALA A 389 -8.19 -5.15 -12.31
CA ALA A 389 -8.15 -3.73 -12.61
C ALA A 389 -7.24 -3.43 -13.82
N PHE A 390 -6.12 -4.14 -13.96
CA PHE A 390 -5.25 -4.01 -15.13
C PHE A 390 -5.93 -4.48 -16.41
N ALA A 391 -6.53 -5.68 -16.44
CA ALA A 391 -7.22 -6.18 -17.62
C ALA A 391 -8.35 -5.24 -18.08
N LEU A 392 -9.15 -4.74 -17.14
CA LEU A 392 -10.22 -3.77 -17.40
C LEU A 392 -9.69 -2.43 -17.93
N TYR A 393 -8.52 -1.99 -17.46
CA TYR A 393 -7.87 -0.80 -18.00
C TYR A 393 -7.46 -0.99 -19.46
N VAL A 394 -6.87 -2.14 -19.81
CA VAL A 394 -6.48 -2.43 -21.20
C VAL A 394 -7.70 -2.43 -22.11
N ASP A 395 -8.77 -3.09 -21.67
CA ASP A 395 -10.02 -3.15 -22.42
C ASP A 395 -10.65 -1.77 -22.61
N ALA A 396 -10.72 -0.96 -21.55
CA ALA A 396 -11.27 0.39 -21.61
C ALA A 396 -10.47 1.32 -22.52
N VAL A 397 -9.14 1.22 -22.50
CA VAL A 397 -8.27 2.01 -23.39
C VAL A 397 -8.51 1.64 -24.86
N LEU A 398 -8.49 0.33 -25.18
CA LEU A 398 -8.67 -0.09 -26.57
C LEU A 398 -10.07 0.24 -27.08
N ALA A 399 -11.11 0.07 -26.26
CA ALA A 399 -12.46 0.51 -26.58
C ALA A 399 -12.53 2.03 -26.85
N ALA A 400 -11.88 2.85 -26.02
CA ALA A 400 -11.85 4.30 -26.23
C ALA A 400 -11.13 4.68 -27.54
N LEU A 401 -10.00 4.02 -27.84
CA LEU A 401 -9.25 4.22 -29.09
C LEU A 401 -10.03 3.80 -30.34
N GLU A 402 -10.93 2.82 -30.20
CA GLU A 402 -11.83 2.33 -31.24
C GLU A 402 -13.13 3.16 -31.34
N GLY A 403 -13.37 4.08 -30.40
CA GLY A 403 -14.61 4.87 -30.32
C GLY A 403 -15.81 4.12 -29.72
N ASP A 404 -15.60 2.94 -29.12
CA ASP A 404 -16.63 2.18 -28.40
C ASP A 404 -16.83 2.73 -26.99
N VAL A 405 -17.66 3.78 -26.89
CA VAL A 405 -17.97 4.46 -25.64
C VAL A 405 -18.62 3.52 -24.62
N ALA A 406 -19.48 2.59 -25.06
CA ALA A 406 -20.23 1.70 -24.17
C ALA A 406 -19.32 0.68 -23.47
N THR A 407 -18.37 0.09 -24.20
CA THR A 407 -17.38 -0.83 -23.61
C THR A 407 -16.39 -0.06 -22.73
N ALA A 408 -15.92 1.11 -23.17
CA ALA A 408 -15.04 1.97 -22.36
C ALA A 408 -15.68 2.34 -21.01
N GLU A 409 -16.97 2.71 -21.00
CA GLU A 409 -17.73 3.02 -19.78
C GLU A 409 -17.88 1.81 -18.86
N ARG A 410 -18.28 0.65 -19.41
CA ARG A 410 -18.50 -0.57 -18.63
C ARG A 410 -17.23 -1.04 -17.95
N SER A 411 -16.14 -1.17 -18.71
CA SER A 411 -14.87 -1.71 -18.21
C SER A 411 -14.20 -0.73 -17.24
N SER A 412 -14.20 0.57 -17.54
CA SER A 412 -13.64 1.57 -16.63
C SER A 412 -14.43 1.67 -15.32
N THR A 413 -15.76 1.63 -15.35
CA THR A 413 -16.60 1.70 -14.15
C THR A 413 -16.38 0.51 -13.23
N LEU A 414 -16.40 -0.72 -13.78
CA LEU A 414 -16.09 -1.91 -13.01
C LEU A 414 -14.66 -1.86 -12.44
N GLY A 415 -13.69 -1.38 -13.22
CA GLY A 415 -12.31 -1.26 -12.77
C GLY A 415 -12.15 -0.26 -11.62
N VAL A 416 -12.79 0.91 -11.70
CA VAL A 416 -12.76 1.93 -10.63
C VAL A 416 -13.35 1.36 -9.33
N GLU A 417 -14.43 0.59 -9.41
CA GLU A 417 -15.02 -0.07 -8.24
C GLU A 417 -14.05 -1.08 -7.60
N VAL A 418 -13.48 -1.97 -8.41
CA VAL A 418 -12.50 -2.98 -7.93
C VAL A 418 -11.30 -2.28 -7.29
N ALA A 419 -10.70 -1.31 -7.98
CA ALA A 419 -9.54 -0.60 -7.46
C ALA A 419 -9.86 0.20 -6.19
N GLY A 420 -11.05 0.82 -6.13
CA GLY A 420 -11.52 1.57 -4.96
C GLY A 420 -11.72 0.69 -3.72
N ARG A 421 -12.31 -0.50 -3.89
CA ARG A 421 -12.61 -1.44 -2.79
C ARG A 421 -11.34 -1.90 -2.05
N TYR A 422 -10.22 -2.05 -2.76
CA TYR A 422 -8.96 -2.57 -2.21
C TYR A 422 -7.87 -1.50 -2.05
N GLY A 423 -8.21 -0.21 -2.19
CA GLY A 423 -7.24 0.89 -2.00
C GLY A 423 -6.14 0.97 -3.06
N LEU A 424 -6.36 0.44 -4.27
CA LEU A 424 -5.40 0.41 -5.37
C LEU A 424 -5.37 1.76 -6.12
N ARG A 425 -4.81 2.79 -5.47
CA ARG A 425 -4.85 4.20 -5.93
C ARG A 425 -4.32 4.39 -7.36
N TYR A 426 -3.20 3.74 -7.68
CA TYR A 426 -2.57 3.80 -9.01
C TYR A 426 -3.51 3.32 -10.13
N TRP A 427 -4.11 2.14 -9.97
CA TRP A 427 -5.02 1.57 -10.97
C TRP A 427 -6.30 2.38 -11.08
N ARG A 428 -6.85 2.81 -9.93
CA ARG A 428 -8.06 3.64 -9.88
C ARG A 428 -7.90 4.90 -10.70
N ALA A 429 -6.81 5.66 -10.51
CA ALA A 429 -6.58 6.90 -11.23
C ALA A 429 -6.47 6.68 -12.75
N MET A 430 -5.77 5.63 -13.21
CA MET A 430 -5.69 5.32 -14.65
C MET A 430 -7.06 4.94 -15.25
N LEU A 431 -7.88 4.19 -14.52
CA LEU A 431 -9.24 3.81 -14.94
C LEU A 431 -10.19 5.01 -14.95
N GLU A 432 -10.06 5.94 -14.00
CA GLU A 432 -10.83 7.18 -13.93
C GLU A 432 -10.58 8.09 -15.15
N VAL A 433 -9.40 8.03 -15.80
CA VAL A 433 -9.18 8.71 -17.09
C VAL A 433 -10.12 8.15 -18.17
N CYS A 434 -10.21 6.83 -18.30
CA CYS A 434 -11.07 6.20 -19.30
C CYS A 434 -12.56 6.41 -18.99
N GLN A 435 -12.93 6.37 -17.70
CA GLN A 435 -14.30 6.66 -17.25
C GLN A 435 -14.67 8.13 -17.50
N GLY A 436 -13.74 9.06 -17.31
CA GLY A 436 -13.97 10.46 -17.62
C GLY A 436 -14.09 10.71 -19.13
N TRP A 437 -13.30 9.99 -19.95
CA TRP A 437 -13.43 10.06 -21.40
C TRP A 437 -14.80 9.55 -21.86
N SER A 438 -15.26 8.40 -21.37
CA SER A 438 -16.57 7.87 -21.74
C SER A 438 -17.71 8.77 -21.26
N ALA A 439 -17.66 9.29 -20.02
CA ALA A 439 -18.64 10.25 -19.53
C ALA A 439 -18.75 11.50 -20.42
N ALA A 440 -17.62 12.03 -20.91
CA ALA A 440 -17.63 13.18 -21.80
C ALA A 440 -18.23 12.89 -23.18
N HIS A 441 -18.17 11.64 -23.65
CA HIS A 441 -18.76 11.21 -24.92
C HIS A 441 -20.19 10.65 -24.76
N SER A 442 -20.66 10.46 -23.52
CA SER A 442 -22.03 10.07 -23.16
C SER A 442 -22.87 11.24 -22.63
N GLY A 443 -22.55 12.49 -23.01
CA GLY A 443 -23.34 13.69 -22.67
C GLY A 443 -23.11 14.28 -21.28
N HIS A 444 -22.00 13.94 -20.62
CA HIS A 444 -21.60 14.48 -19.32
C HIS A 444 -20.21 15.15 -19.40
N GLU A 445 -20.06 16.09 -20.34
CA GLU A 445 -18.79 16.69 -20.76
C GLU A 445 -17.99 17.30 -19.59
N GLU A 446 -18.61 18.18 -18.80
CA GLU A 446 -17.93 18.87 -17.69
C GLU A 446 -17.44 17.92 -16.61
N ARG A 447 -18.29 16.95 -16.27
CA ARG A 447 -17.97 15.91 -15.29
C ARG A 447 -16.80 15.07 -15.80
N GLY A 448 -16.87 14.60 -17.04
CA GLY A 448 -15.83 13.78 -17.65
C GLY A 448 -14.47 14.48 -17.71
N ILE A 449 -14.44 15.73 -18.19
CA ILE A 449 -13.21 16.54 -18.25
C ILE A 449 -12.63 16.79 -16.86
N THR A 450 -13.47 17.12 -15.89
CA THR A 450 -13.03 17.35 -14.50
C THR A 450 -12.44 16.08 -13.89
N GLN A 451 -13.07 14.94 -14.12
CA GLN A 451 -12.60 13.64 -13.67
C GLN A 451 -11.23 13.28 -14.27
N ILE A 452 -11.04 13.45 -15.57
CA ILE A 452 -9.73 13.20 -16.21
C ILE A 452 -8.65 14.10 -15.60
N ARG A 453 -8.92 15.40 -15.39
CA ARG A 453 -7.96 16.33 -14.79
C ARG A 453 -7.57 15.93 -13.36
N SER A 454 -8.55 15.49 -12.56
CA SER A 454 -8.31 14.98 -11.20
C SER A 454 -7.42 13.73 -11.23
N ALA A 455 -7.77 12.76 -12.08
CA ALA A 455 -6.98 11.53 -12.25
C ALA A 455 -5.53 11.81 -12.69
N LEU A 456 -5.32 12.72 -13.65
CA LEU A 456 -3.98 13.13 -14.09
C LEU A 456 -3.17 13.85 -13.00
N THR A 457 -3.85 14.49 -12.04
CA THR A 457 -3.20 15.12 -10.87
C THR A 457 -2.76 14.04 -9.88
N GLU A 458 -3.60 13.04 -9.60
CA GLU A 458 -3.25 11.91 -8.74
C GLU A 458 -2.06 11.11 -9.31
N LEU A 459 -2.08 10.81 -10.62
CA LEU A 459 -0.97 10.11 -11.29
C LEU A 459 0.35 10.90 -11.23
N ARG A 460 0.29 12.25 -11.21
CA ARG A 460 1.48 13.08 -11.00
C ARG A 460 2.04 12.95 -9.59
N VAL A 461 1.19 12.83 -8.57
CA VAL A 461 1.61 12.64 -7.17
C VAL A 461 2.38 11.32 -7.02
N SER A 462 1.91 10.24 -7.64
CA SER A 462 2.59 8.93 -7.66
C SER A 462 3.76 8.83 -8.67
N ARG A 463 4.15 9.96 -9.28
CA ARG A 463 5.18 10.05 -10.35
C ARG A 463 4.92 9.11 -11.53
N THR A 464 3.68 8.69 -11.73
CA THR A 464 3.27 7.86 -12.86
C THR A 464 3.25 8.69 -14.14
N ARG A 465 4.11 8.33 -15.08
CA ARG A 465 4.22 8.99 -16.39
C ARG A 465 4.04 8.05 -17.58
N ILE A 466 4.06 6.74 -17.34
CA ILE A 466 3.73 5.76 -18.37
C ILE A 466 2.35 6.04 -18.94
N ARG A 467 2.26 6.12 -20.27
CA ARG A 467 1.02 6.45 -21.00
C ARG A 467 0.45 7.84 -20.72
N LEU A 468 1.21 8.75 -20.11
CA LEU A 468 0.77 10.14 -19.94
C LEU A 468 0.36 10.80 -21.28
N PRO A 469 1.09 10.65 -22.40
CA PRO A 469 0.65 11.21 -23.67
C PRO A 469 -0.69 10.64 -24.16
N LEU A 470 -0.95 9.35 -23.93
CA LEU A 470 -2.25 8.72 -24.23
C LEU A 470 -3.38 9.35 -23.41
N HIS A 471 -3.18 9.52 -22.10
CA HIS A 471 -4.18 10.13 -21.22
C HIS A 471 -4.44 11.61 -21.54
N LEU A 472 -3.39 12.36 -21.90
CA LEU A 472 -3.53 13.72 -22.42
C LEU A 472 -4.31 13.73 -23.75
N GLY A 473 -4.15 12.69 -24.58
CA GLY A 473 -4.94 12.52 -25.79
C GLY A 473 -6.42 12.36 -25.51
N PHE A 474 -6.79 11.49 -24.56
CA PHE A 474 -8.17 11.36 -24.11
C PHE A 474 -8.75 12.65 -23.52
N LEU A 475 -7.96 13.42 -22.76
CA LEU A 475 -8.38 14.73 -22.29
C LEU A 475 -8.63 15.71 -23.44
N ALA A 476 -7.72 15.76 -24.42
CA ALA A 476 -7.85 16.65 -25.58
C ALA A 476 -9.07 16.28 -26.45
N GLU A 477 -9.34 14.99 -26.63
CA GLU A 477 -10.53 14.49 -27.33
C GLU A 477 -11.81 14.88 -26.60
N ALA A 478 -11.90 14.64 -25.28
CA ALA A 478 -13.04 15.04 -24.47
C ALA A 478 -13.28 16.56 -24.48
N GLN A 479 -12.22 17.37 -24.39
CA GLN A 479 -12.30 18.83 -24.51
C GLN A 479 -12.78 19.25 -25.90
N HIS A 480 -12.29 18.60 -26.96
CA HIS A 480 -12.74 18.91 -28.32
C HIS A 480 -14.21 18.55 -28.53
N HIS A 481 -14.65 17.37 -28.03
CA HIS A 481 -16.03 16.92 -28.06
C HIS A 481 -16.96 17.94 -27.38
N ALA A 482 -16.54 18.45 -26.22
CA ALA A 482 -17.25 19.50 -25.47
C ALA A 482 -17.19 20.91 -26.10
N GLY A 483 -16.60 21.07 -27.28
CA GLY A 483 -16.44 22.37 -27.95
C GLY A 483 -15.33 23.27 -27.37
N ARG A 484 -14.58 22.83 -26.36
CA ARG A 484 -13.48 23.56 -25.70
C ARG A 484 -12.18 23.49 -26.50
N LYS A 485 -12.18 24.10 -27.70
CA LYS A 485 -11.07 23.99 -28.65
C LYS A 485 -9.74 24.54 -28.12
N ASP A 486 -9.75 25.61 -27.33
CA ASP A 486 -8.52 26.22 -26.81
C ASP A 486 -7.90 25.41 -25.66
N ASP A 487 -8.73 24.82 -24.80
CA ASP A 487 -8.29 23.82 -23.83
C ASP A 487 -7.66 22.61 -24.55
N ALA A 488 -8.34 22.09 -25.58
CA ALA A 488 -7.82 20.97 -26.37
C ALA A 488 -6.46 21.30 -27.01
N ARG A 489 -6.29 22.50 -27.58
CA ARG A 489 -4.99 22.95 -28.12
C ARG A 489 -3.90 23.01 -27.04
N THR A 490 -4.24 23.48 -25.85
CA THR A 490 -3.30 23.55 -24.73
C THR A 490 -2.85 22.15 -24.29
N THR A 491 -3.81 21.25 -24.09
CA THR A 491 -3.54 19.84 -23.75
C THR A 491 -2.71 19.14 -24.83
N LEU A 492 -2.98 19.39 -26.11
CA LEU A 492 -2.19 18.82 -27.22
C LEU A 492 -0.74 19.33 -27.24
N ARG A 493 -0.48 20.59 -26.86
CA ARG A 493 0.90 21.09 -26.72
C ARG A 493 1.61 20.43 -25.54
N GLU A 494 0.91 20.22 -24.43
CA GLU A 494 1.44 19.46 -23.28
C GLU A 494 1.78 18.02 -23.67
N LEU A 495 0.92 17.36 -24.44
CA LEU A 495 1.15 16.03 -25.00
C LEU A 495 2.44 16.01 -25.84
N LEU A 496 2.59 16.95 -26.77
CA LEU A 496 3.79 17.04 -27.63
C LEU A 496 5.06 17.25 -26.82
N ALA A 497 5.05 18.20 -25.88
CA ALA A 497 6.19 18.44 -24.98
C ALA A 497 6.55 17.18 -24.16
N SER A 498 5.53 16.45 -23.69
CA SER A 498 5.71 15.17 -22.98
C SER A 498 6.38 14.12 -23.86
N VAL A 499 5.90 13.95 -25.09
CA VAL A 499 6.45 13.00 -26.07
C VAL A 499 7.90 13.33 -26.39
N GLU A 500 8.22 14.58 -26.69
CA GLU A 500 9.59 15.02 -27.05
C GLU A 500 10.55 14.85 -25.87
N CYS A 501 10.13 15.24 -24.66
CA CYS A 501 10.95 15.14 -23.46
C CYS A 501 11.36 13.70 -23.11
N ARG A 502 10.52 12.71 -23.44
CA ARG A 502 10.73 11.29 -23.06
C ARG A 502 10.91 10.35 -24.25
N ASN A 503 10.92 10.90 -25.46
CA ASN A 503 10.99 10.18 -26.73
C ASN A 503 9.88 9.13 -26.92
N GLU A 504 8.64 9.46 -26.53
CA GLU A 504 7.49 8.56 -26.58
C GLU A 504 6.73 8.66 -27.92
N TYR A 505 7.46 8.58 -29.03
CA TYR A 505 6.94 8.90 -30.37
C TYR A 505 5.80 7.98 -30.83
N VAL A 506 5.60 6.82 -30.19
CA VAL A 506 4.48 5.92 -30.47
C VAL A 506 3.13 6.63 -30.36
N TYR A 507 2.96 7.56 -29.43
CA TYR A 507 1.69 8.26 -29.22
C TYR A 507 1.38 9.31 -30.30
N LEU A 508 2.27 9.49 -31.27
CA LEU A 508 2.05 10.29 -32.48
C LEU A 508 1.78 9.42 -33.71
N HIS A 509 1.65 8.10 -33.53
CA HIS A 509 1.30 7.16 -34.59
C HIS A 509 -0.07 7.52 -35.20
N GLU A 510 -0.22 7.28 -36.50
CA GLU A 510 -1.38 7.76 -37.27
C GLU A 510 -2.70 7.08 -36.91
N ARG A 511 -2.66 5.88 -36.33
CA ARG A 511 -3.85 5.18 -35.84
C ARG A 511 -4.45 5.82 -34.60
N PHE A 512 -3.69 6.61 -33.82
CA PHE A 512 -4.26 7.29 -32.66
C PHE A 512 -5.22 8.40 -33.09
N PRO A 513 -6.47 8.44 -32.58
CA PRO A 513 -7.42 9.51 -32.89
C PRO A 513 -6.87 10.91 -32.58
N VAL A 514 -6.15 11.05 -31.46
CA VAL A 514 -5.47 12.29 -31.08
C VAL A 514 -4.50 12.81 -32.15
N THR A 515 -3.86 11.96 -32.95
CA THR A 515 -2.94 12.38 -34.01
C THR A 515 -3.68 13.14 -35.11
N ALA A 516 -4.86 12.67 -35.51
CA ALA A 516 -5.72 13.37 -36.46
C ALA A 516 -6.24 14.68 -35.86
N LEU A 517 -6.68 14.66 -34.60
CA LEU A 517 -7.14 15.85 -33.87
C LEU A 517 -6.04 16.92 -33.77
N ARG A 518 -4.80 16.50 -33.49
CA ARG A 518 -3.63 17.37 -33.47
C ARG A 518 -3.43 18.08 -34.80
N ARG A 519 -3.43 17.33 -35.91
CA ARG A 519 -3.28 17.91 -37.27
C ARG A 519 -4.39 18.94 -37.55
N LYS A 520 -5.62 18.67 -37.10
CA LYS A 520 -6.77 19.56 -37.23
C LYS A 520 -6.64 20.86 -36.41
N LEU A 521 -6.17 20.79 -35.17
CA LEU A 521 -6.19 21.93 -34.24
C LEU A 521 -4.89 22.74 -34.18
N LEU A 522 -3.74 22.10 -34.43
CA LEU A 522 -2.40 22.70 -34.36
C LEU A 522 -1.69 22.78 -35.72
N GLY A 523 -2.23 22.15 -36.77
CA GLY A 523 -1.60 22.08 -38.09
C GLY A 523 -0.57 20.94 -38.22
N THR A 524 0.14 20.90 -39.35
CA THR A 524 1.07 19.82 -39.73
C THR A 524 2.54 20.12 -39.42
N ALA A 525 2.83 21.10 -38.55
CA ALA A 525 4.21 21.45 -38.21
C ALA A 525 5.02 20.19 -37.81
N ARG A 526 6.13 19.96 -38.51
CA ARG A 526 7.01 18.80 -38.31
C ARG A 526 7.47 18.79 -36.85
N VAL A 527 7.16 17.72 -36.14
CA VAL A 527 7.95 17.31 -34.97
C VAL A 527 9.36 17.11 -35.50
N CYS A 528 10.33 17.85 -34.95
CA CYS A 528 11.73 17.72 -35.35
C CYS A 528 12.18 16.28 -35.09
N SER A 529 12.17 15.46 -36.13
CA SER A 529 12.80 14.14 -36.13
C SER A 529 14.29 14.36 -35.95
N GLY A 530 14.78 14.27 -34.72
CA GLY A 530 16.19 14.06 -34.44
C GLY A 530 16.59 12.74 -35.11
N GLY A 531 17.20 12.86 -36.29
CA GLY A 531 17.66 11.72 -37.06
C GLY A 531 18.73 10.97 -36.29
N VAL A 532 18.53 9.67 -36.14
CA VAL A 532 19.63 8.73 -35.96
C VAL A 532 19.78 8.02 -37.29
N ARG A 533 20.89 8.32 -37.97
CA ARG A 533 21.46 7.45 -39.01
C ARG A 533 22.08 6.23 -38.35
#